data_AF-A0A938IAI3-F1
#
_entry.id   AF-A0A938IAI3-F1
#
_cell.length_a   1.000
_cell.length_b   1.000
_cell.length_c   1.000
_cell.angle_alpha   90.00
_cell.angle_beta   90.00
_cell.angle_gamma   90.00
#
_symmetry.space_group_name_H-M   'P 1'
#
loop_
_entity.id
_entity.type
_entity.pdbx_description
1 polymer ?
#
loop_
_entity_poly.entity_id
_entity_poly.type
_entity_poly.pdbx_seq_one_letter_code
_entity_poly.pdbx_strand_id
1 'polypeptide(L)'
;MHAIASLLGATSICIAGIAWALLVQGKLYLLGFGLLGGGELFYVYYLNCIVSCSKPERMRENTAYTNLITVTIGMMPIVFGLVSDRYGLRASFITAIGILILALILVQSGLPRQPTISGA
;
A
#
# COMPACT_ATOMS: atom_id res chain seq x y z
N MET A 1 -16.74 3.64 10.35
CA MET A 1 -15.51 3.65 11.18
C MET A 1 -14.70 2.36 10.99
N HIS A 2 -14.13 2.05 9.81
CA HIS A 2 -13.27 0.84 9.64
C HIS A 2 -12.16 0.96 8.58
N ALA A 3 -12.23 1.93 7.64
CA ALA A 3 -11.33 1.98 6.48
C ALA A 3 -9.83 2.13 6.82
N ILE A 4 -9.46 2.99 7.77
CA ILE A 4 -8.05 3.19 8.15
C ILE A 4 -7.49 1.94 8.87
N ALA A 5 -8.29 1.29 9.71
CA ALA A 5 -7.88 0.07 10.39
C ALA A 5 -7.65 -1.08 9.39
N SER A 6 -8.53 -1.20 8.40
CA SER A 6 -8.39 -2.19 7.32
C SER A 6 -7.21 -1.87 6.39
N LEU A 7 -6.93 -0.60 6.12
CA LEU A 7 -5.76 -0.14 5.36
C LEU A 7 -4.45 -0.49 6.06
N LEU A 8 -4.37 -0.21 7.37
CA LEU A 8 -3.21 -0.55 8.20
C LEU A 8 -3.03 -2.06 8.30
N GLY A 9 -4.13 -2.81 8.46
CA GLY A 9 -4.12 -4.28 8.48
C GLY A 9 -3.63 -4.89 7.16
N ALA A 10 -4.12 -4.40 6.02
CA ALA A 10 -3.65 -4.87 4.72
C ALA A 10 -2.15 -4.55 4.50
N THR A 11 -1.72 -3.36 4.91
CA THR A 11 -0.31 -2.95 4.76
C THR A 11 0.63 -3.74 5.69
N SER A 12 0.20 -4.07 6.92
CA SER A 12 0.99 -4.91 7.82
C SER A 12 1.09 -6.36 7.32
N ILE A 13 0.04 -6.87 6.67
CA ILE A 13 0.05 -8.16 5.98
C ILE A 13 1.04 -8.15 4.80
N CYS A 14 1.12 -7.06 4.01
CA CYS A 14 2.16 -6.89 2.98
C CYS A 14 3.57 -6.95 3.57
N ILE A 15 3.82 -6.22 4.66
CA ILE A 15 5.13 -6.19 5.33
C ILE A 15 5.49 -7.57 5.86
N ALA A 16 4.53 -8.27 6.46
CA ALA A 16 4.71 -9.64 6.93
C ALA A 16 5.04 -10.60 5.77
N GLY A 17 4.37 -10.47 4.62
CA GLY A 17 4.65 -11.26 3.42
C GLY A 17 6.07 -11.03 2.86
N ILE A 18 6.54 -9.77 2.83
CA ILE A 18 7.89 -9.44 2.36
C ILE A 18 8.96 -9.87 3.37
N ALA A 19 8.70 -9.72 4.67
CA ALA A 19 9.59 -10.21 5.72
C ALA A 19 9.70 -11.74 5.69
N TRP A 20 8.59 -12.44 5.43
CA TRP A 20 8.58 -13.89 5.26
C TRP A 20 9.39 -14.34 4.04
N ALA A 21 9.24 -13.63 2.92
CA ALA A 21 10.00 -13.84 1.70
C ALA A 21 11.53 -13.63 1.88
N LEU A 22 11.95 -12.78 2.80
CA LEU A 22 13.36 -12.54 3.12
C LEU A 22 13.96 -13.62 4.02
N LEU A 23 13.18 -14.17 4.96
CA LEU A 23 13.65 -15.13 5.95
C LEU A 23 13.60 -16.58 5.46
N VAL A 24 12.68 -16.90 4.54
CA VAL A 24 12.43 -18.28 4.11
C VAL A 24 12.65 -18.44 2.60
N GLN A 25 13.66 -19.21 2.22
CA GLN A 25 13.98 -19.56 0.83
C GLN A 25 13.56 -21.01 0.55
N GLY A 26 12.90 -21.29 -0.60
CA GLY A 26 12.42 -22.63 -0.98
C GLY A 26 10.91 -22.70 -1.22
N LYS A 27 10.29 -23.89 -1.15
CA LYS A 27 8.83 -24.07 -1.42
C LYS A 27 7.92 -23.25 -0.49
N LEU A 28 8.39 -22.99 0.74
CA LEU A 28 7.68 -22.17 1.73
C LEU A 28 7.68 -20.66 1.40
N TYR A 29 8.45 -20.23 0.40
CA TYR A 29 8.38 -18.88 -0.17
C TYR A 29 7.00 -18.59 -0.77
N LEU A 30 6.34 -19.61 -1.31
CA LEU A 30 5.00 -19.47 -1.93
C LEU A 30 3.93 -19.02 -0.93
N LEU A 31 4.15 -19.25 0.37
CA LEU A 31 3.27 -18.74 1.42
C LEU A 31 3.29 -17.20 1.48
N GLY A 32 4.44 -16.59 1.15
CA GLY A 32 4.59 -15.14 1.03
C GLY A 32 3.72 -14.54 -0.08
N PHE A 33 3.47 -15.27 -1.18
CA PHE A 33 2.52 -14.83 -2.22
C PHE A 33 1.08 -14.77 -1.71
N GLY A 34 0.67 -15.70 -0.84
CA GLY A 34 -0.65 -15.67 -0.21
C GLY A 34 -0.83 -14.45 0.70
N LEU A 35 0.21 -14.13 1.51
CA LEU A 35 0.22 -12.91 2.31
C LEU A 35 0.21 -11.65 1.44
N LEU A 36 1.02 -11.59 0.38
CA LEU A 36 1.04 -10.47 -0.56
C LEU A 36 -0.32 -10.28 -1.25
N GLY A 37 -0.98 -11.38 -1.65
CA GLY A 37 -2.33 -11.36 -2.21
C GLY A 37 -3.37 -10.81 -1.23
N GLY A 38 -3.30 -11.17 0.06
CA GLY A 38 -4.13 -10.56 1.11
C GLY A 38 -3.85 -9.06 1.30
N GLY A 39 -2.63 -8.63 1.01
CA GLY A 39 -2.21 -7.24 1.00
C GLY A 39 -2.81 -6.38 -0.11
N GLU A 40 -3.24 -6.96 -1.25
CA GLU A 40 -3.82 -6.21 -2.37
C GLU A 40 -5.13 -5.50 -2.01
N LEU A 41 -5.82 -5.97 -0.96
CA LEU A 41 -7.00 -5.31 -0.38
C LEU A 41 -6.71 -3.86 0.05
N PHE A 42 -5.43 -3.50 0.26
CA PHE A 42 -4.99 -2.13 0.48
C PHE A 42 -5.57 -1.15 -0.54
N TYR A 43 -5.60 -1.51 -1.83
CA TYR A 43 -6.09 -0.62 -2.90
C TYR A 43 -7.58 -0.28 -2.72
N VAL A 44 -8.39 -1.27 -2.37
CA VAL A 44 -9.83 -1.09 -2.14
C VAL A 44 -10.08 -0.22 -0.90
N TYR A 45 -9.31 -0.43 0.18
CA TYR A 45 -9.43 0.40 1.38
C TYR A 45 -8.95 1.83 1.16
N TYR A 46 -7.91 2.02 0.36
CA TYR A 46 -7.38 3.32 0.01
C TYR A 46 -8.40 4.17 -0.79
N LEU A 47 -9.01 3.59 -1.83
CA LEU A 47 -10.06 4.27 -2.59
C LEU A 47 -11.28 4.62 -1.72
N ASN A 48 -11.73 3.69 -0.87
CA ASN A 48 -12.82 3.95 0.07
C ASN A 48 -12.50 5.08 1.05
N CYS A 49 -11.24 5.18 1.49
CA CYS A 49 -10.80 6.26 2.36
C CYS A 49 -10.84 7.61 1.63
N ILE A 50 -10.36 7.67 0.38
CA ILE A 50 -10.38 8.91 -0.42
C ILE A 50 -11.81 9.39 -0.68
N VAL A 51 -12.70 8.47 -1.06
CA VAL A 51 -14.12 8.76 -1.28
C VAL A 51 -14.77 9.27 0.01
N SER A 52 -14.52 8.62 1.15
CA SER A 52 -15.09 9.01 2.43
C SER A 52 -14.59 10.36 2.95
N CYS A 53 -13.34 10.74 2.63
CA CYS A 53 -12.75 12.01 3.04
C CYS A 53 -13.01 13.17 2.05
N SER A 54 -13.50 12.89 0.84
CA SER A 54 -13.72 13.90 -0.19
C SER A 54 -15.09 14.56 -0.05
N LYS A 55 -15.15 15.88 -0.29
CA LYS A 55 -16.45 16.59 -0.41
C LYS A 55 -17.22 16.06 -1.63
N PRO A 56 -18.55 15.90 -1.56
CA PRO A 56 -19.35 15.31 -2.63
C PRO A 56 -19.20 16.02 -3.98
N GLU A 57 -18.99 17.34 -3.97
CA GLU A 57 -18.77 18.15 -5.18
C GLU A 57 -17.42 17.87 -5.89
N ARG A 58 -16.38 17.46 -5.14
CA ARG A 58 -15.03 17.22 -5.67
C ARG A 58 -14.64 15.74 -5.74
N MET A 59 -15.57 14.85 -5.41
CA MET A 59 -15.31 13.40 -5.34
C MET A 59 -14.81 12.84 -6.68
N ARG A 60 -15.42 13.23 -7.81
CA ARG A 60 -14.99 12.81 -9.16
C ARG A 60 -13.57 13.27 -9.51
N GLU A 61 -13.22 14.50 -9.14
CA GLU A 61 -11.90 15.07 -9.41
C GLU A 61 -10.82 14.33 -8.60
N ASN A 62 -11.05 14.11 -7.30
CA ASN A 62 -10.12 13.38 -6.45
C ASN A 62 -9.93 11.92 -6.88
N THR A 63 -11.01 11.24 -7.31
CA THR A 63 -10.92 9.88 -7.85
C THR A 63 -10.13 9.86 -9.18
N ALA A 64 -10.31 10.86 -10.04
CA ALA A 64 -9.56 10.97 -11.28
C ALA A 64 -8.06 11.18 -11.03
N TYR A 65 -7.68 12.06 -10.10
CA TYR A 65 -6.28 12.25 -9.71
C TYR A 65 -5.67 10.98 -9.13
N THR A 66 -6.43 10.25 -8.30
CA THR A 66 -5.97 8.99 -7.72
C THR A 66 -5.66 7.96 -8.81
N ASN A 67 -6.56 7.81 -9.79
CA ASN A 67 -6.34 6.91 -10.92
C ASN A 67 -5.10 7.30 -11.74
N LEU A 68 -4.87 8.59 -11.96
CA LEU A 68 -3.68 9.07 -12.66
C LEU A 68 -2.38 8.72 -11.90
N ILE A 69 -2.39 8.82 -10.57
CA ILE A 69 -1.25 8.42 -9.73
C ILE A 69 -1.02 6.90 -9.81
N THR A 70 -2.10 6.09 -9.82
CA THR A 70 -2.00 4.63 -9.93
C THR A 70 -1.32 4.18 -11.22
N VAL A 71 -1.54 4.88 -12.35
CA VAL A 71 -0.83 4.60 -13.61
C VAL A 71 0.69 4.71 -13.44
N THR A 72 1.15 5.75 -12.75
CA THR A 72 2.59 5.94 -12.45
C THR A 72 3.11 4.84 -11.52
N ILE A 73 2.33 4.42 -10.52
CA ILE A 73 2.71 3.33 -9.60
C ILE A 73 2.86 2.00 -10.36
N GLY A 74 2.07 1.77 -11.41
CA GLY A 74 2.22 0.60 -12.28
C GLY A 74 3.61 0.45 -12.91
N MET A 75 4.41 1.52 -12.98
CA MET A 75 5.78 1.52 -13.50
C MET A 75 6.85 1.25 -12.42
N MET A 76 6.48 1.15 -11.14
CA MET A 76 7.42 0.84 -10.06
C MET A 76 8.16 -0.51 -10.18
N PRO A 77 7.63 -1.57 -10.82
CA PRO A 77 8.41 -2.80 -11.04
C PRO A 77 9.74 -2.55 -11.75
N ILE A 78 9.81 -1.54 -12.64
CA ILE A 78 11.04 -1.16 -13.34
C ILE A 78 12.07 -0.61 -12.34
N VAL A 79 11.64 0.25 -11.41
CA VAL A 79 12.52 0.83 -10.38
C VAL A 79 13.04 -0.25 -9.44
N PHE A 80 12.18 -1.15 -8.96
CA PHE A 80 12.60 -2.27 -8.11
C PHE A 80 13.49 -3.28 -8.84
N GLY A 81 13.28 -3.46 -10.14
CA GLY A 81 14.15 -4.25 -11.01
C GLY A 81 15.57 -3.65 -11.10
N LEU A 82 15.67 -2.35 -11.37
CA LEU A 82 16.95 -1.64 -11.43
C LEU A 82 17.73 -1.69 -10.10
N VAL A 83 17.02 -1.58 -8.97
CA VAL A 83 17.62 -1.73 -7.64
C VAL A 83 18.11 -3.17 -7.44
N SER A 84 17.37 -4.17 -7.93
CA SER A 84 17.74 -5.58 -7.80
C SER A 84 18.97 -5.91 -8.62
N ASP A 85 19.08 -5.36 -9.83
CA ASP A 85 20.20 -5.62 -10.73
C ASP A 85 21.52 -5.01 -10.21
N ARG A 86 21.46 -3.86 -9.51
CA ARG A 86 22.65 -3.20 -8.96
C ARG A 86 23.06 -3.68 -7.57
N TYR A 87 22.10 -3.97 -6.69
CA TYR A 87 22.34 -4.23 -5.27
C TYR A 87 21.91 -5.62 -4.80
N GLY A 88 21.35 -6.43 -5.71
CA GLY A 88 20.85 -7.77 -5.46
C GLY A 88 19.41 -7.79 -4.92
N LEU A 89 18.80 -8.97 -5.00
CA LEU A 89 17.39 -9.20 -4.66
C LEU A 89 17.03 -8.79 -3.22
N ARG A 90 17.95 -9.02 -2.26
CA ARG A 90 17.76 -8.67 -0.85
C ARG A 90 17.64 -7.16 -0.65
N ALA A 91 18.40 -6.36 -1.40
CA ALA A 91 18.34 -4.91 -1.30
C ALA A 91 16.97 -4.38 -1.78
N SER A 92 16.44 -4.88 -2.91
CA SER A 92 15.11 -4.47 -3.38
C SER A 92 14.00 -4.78 -2.37
N PHE A 93 14.06 -5.92 -1.69
CA PHE A 93 13.09 -6.25 -0.65
C PHE A 93 13.21 -5.35 0.59
N ILE A 94 14.43 -5.00 1.01
CA ILE A 94 14.64 -4.03 2.10
C ILE A 94 14.13 -2.64 1.69
N THR A 95 14.39 -2.21 0.46
CA THR A 95 13.87 -0.94 -0.06
C THR A 95 12.33 -0.95 -0.09
N ALA A 96 11.70 -2.05 -0.50
CA ALA A 96 10.25 -2.20 -0.48
C ALA A 96 9.67 -2.11 0.94
N ILE A 97 10.29 -2.79 1.92
CA ILE A 97 9.90 -2.67 3.33
C ILE A 97 10.05 -1.22 3.81
N GLY A 98 11.16 -0.56 3.49
CA GLY A 98 11.40 0.83 3.89
C GLY A 98 10.34 1.79 3.34
N ILE A 99 9.98 1.63 2.07
CA ILE A 99 8.91 2.42 1.43
C ILE A 99 7.55 2.15 2.09
N LEU A 100 7.22 0.89 2.40
CA LEU A 100 5.98 0.54 3.06
C LEU A 100 5.90 1.07 4.50
N ILE A 101 6.99 1.01 5.26
CA ILE A 101 7.07 1.60 6.61
C ILE A 101 6.91 3.12 6.53
N LEU A 102 7.58 3.78 5.59
CA LEU A 102 7.43 5.22 5.37
C LEU A 102 5.98 5.58 5.01
N ALA A 103 5.35 4.81 4.12
CA ALA A 103 3.95 4.99 3.75
C ALA A 103 3.02 4.80 4.96
N LEU A 104 3.26 3.81 5.81
CA LEU A 104 2.51 3.62 7.06
C LEU A 104 2.62 4.83 7.98
N ILE A 105 3.84 5.36 8.18
CA ILE A 105 4.08 6.54 9.03
C ILE A 105 3.38 7.76 8.45
N LEU A 106 3.46 7.97 7.13
CA LEU A 106 2.81 9.09 6.44
C LEU A 106 1.28 8.99 6.52
N VAL A 107 0.72 7.79 6.35
CA VAL A 107 -0.73 7.58 6.49
C VAL A 107 -1.16 7.84 7.94
N GLN A 108 -0.40 7.35 8.92
CA GLN A 108 -0.73 7.51 10.33
C GLN A 108 -0.60 8.95 10.83
N SER A 109 0.34 9.73 10.28
CA SER A 109 0.56 11.13 10.63
C SER A 109 -0.25 12.13 9.81
N GLY A 110 -0.52 11.80 8.54
CA GLY A 110 -1.15 12.71 7.57
C GLY A 110 -2.65 12.53 7.39
N LEU A 111 -3.23 11.35 7.67
CA LEU A 111 -4.68 11.18 7.57
C LEU A 111 -5.39 11.54 8.89
N PRO A 112 -6.37 12.47 8.87
CA PRO A 112 -7.18 12.75 10.03
C PRO A 112 -8.00 11.51 10.43
N ARG A 113 -7.99 11.17 11.73
CA ARG A 113 -8.61 9.97 12.33
C ARG A 113 -10.13 9.85 12.12
N GLN A 114 -10.79 10.86 11.56
CA GLN A 114 -12.23 10.90 11.32
C GLN A 114 -12.54 11.66 10.01
N PRO A 115 -13.13 11.01 8.99
CA PRO A 115 -13.92 11.74 8.01
C PRO A 115 -15.16 12.26 8.74
N THR A 116 -15.18 13.54 9.09
CA THR A 116 -16.40 14.19 9.57
C THR A 116 -17.37 14.21 8.39
N ILE A 117 -18.44 13.43 8.46
CA ILE A 117 -19.59 13.57 7.56
C ILE A 117 -20.18 14.95 7.86
N SER A 118 -19.78 15.97 7.10
CA SER A 118 -20.44 17.27 7.14
C SER A 118 -21.70 17.14 6.29
N GLY A 119 -22.81 16.73 6.91
CA GLY A 119 -24.10 16.67 6.24
C GLY A 119 -25.08 15.60 6.72
N ALA A 120 -25.16 15.33 8.03
CA ALA A 120 -26.37 14.74 8.62
C ALA A 120 -27.04 15.80 9.48
#